data_AF-V4NL23-F1
#
_entry.id   AF-V4NL23-F1
#
_cell.length_a   1.000
_cell.length_b   1.000
_cell.length_c   1.000
_cell.angle_alpha   90.00
_cell.angle_beta   90.00
_cell.angle_gamma   90.00
#
_symmetry.space_group_name_H-M   'P 1'
#
loop_
_entity.id
_entity.type
_entity.pdbx_description
1 polymer ?
#
loop_
_entity_poly.entity_id
_entity_poly.type
_entity_poly.pdbx_seq_one_letter_code
_entity_poly.pdbx_strand_id
1 'polypeptide(L)'
;MALVVLVPAVIGTGYWIYWDQFIRYAPVTVTSAEDLPRIQKLLNQVDYLTPGAQDKSMYLITYRSCKTCNDYEDKELPKFQAANIETRIVVFALPDQAGAIRSTPAERSTIAELWLTRNWNFYKAWRMSTDETWTAEGLPVADDSLARTAVVGAGRGFNDQLNELLRRNKVTTSYPLLIWRDKNDQLRVCGCANEKAWHFVREEMGAKEAPTEIFGVEVPNDLLAKFGSEGATPAPAEGPPTKAPETK
;
A
#
# COMPACT_ATOMS: atom_id res chain seq x y z
N MET A 1 45.52 -12.52 19.97
CA MET A 1 44.53 -13.29 19.18
C MET A 1 43.09 -12.74 19.28
N ALA A 2 42.68 -12.08 20.37
CA ALA A 2 41.32 -11.51 20.50
C ALA A 2 40.97 -10.43 19.44
N LEU A 3 41.94 -9.61 19.03
CA LEU A 3 41.76 -8.55 18.02
C LEU A 3 41.48 -9.08 16.60
N VAL A 4 41.96 -10.28 16.27
CA VAL A 4 41.78 -10.90 14.94
C VAL A 4 40.37 -11.48 14.77
N VAL A 5 39.66 -11.76 15.87
CA VAL A 5 38.28 -12.28 15.85
C VAL A 5 37.25 -11.15 15.94
N LEU A 6 37.55 -10.08 16.70
CA LEU A 6 36.64 -8.95 16.90
C LEU A 6 36.43 -8.11 15.63
N VAL A 7 37.47 -7.90 14.81
CA VAL A 7 37.37 -7.08 13.59
C VAL A 7 36.44 -7.71 12.53
N PRO A 8 36.56 -8.99 12.14
CA PRO A 8 35.62 -9.61 11.19
C PRO A 8 34.21 -9.75 11.77
N ALA A 9 34.06 -9.91 13.09
CA ALA A 9 32.74 -9.94 13.74
C ALA A 9 32.04 -8.57 13.65
N VAL A 10 32.75 -7.46 13.89
CA VAL A 10 32.19 -6.09 13.77
C VAL A 10 31.87 -5.74 12.32
N ILE A 11 32.75 -6.08 11.38
CA ILE A 11 32.51 -5.86 9.94
C ILE A 11 31.33 -6.71 9.46
N GLY A 12 31.23 -7.98 9.87
CA GLY A 12 30.12 -8.87 9.53
C GLY A 12 28.78 -8.38 10.09
N THR A 13 28.76 -7.94 11.36
CA THR A 13 27.53 -7.42 11.99
C THR A 13 27.11 -6.08 11.38
N GLY A 14 28.07 -5.17 11.13
CA GLY A 14 27.81 -3.89 10.46
C GLY A 14 27.30 -4.07 9.04
N TYR A 15 27.91 -4.98 8.26
CA TYR A 15 27.45 -5.32 6.92
C TYR A 15 26.06 -5.95 6.93
N TRP A 16 25.77 -6.85 7.87
CA TRP A 16 24.46 -7.48 7.99
C TRP A 16 23.36 -6.48 8.35
N ILE A 17 23.61 -5.57 9.29
CA ILE A 17 22.68 -4.48 9.64
C ILE A 17 22.47 -3.56 8.43
N TYR A 18 23.54 -3.17 7.72
CA TYR A 18 23.41 -2.32 6.53
C TYR A 18 22.63 -3.01 5.41
N TRP A 19 22.88 -4.29 5.18
CA TRP A 19 22.18 -5.07 4.17
C TRP A 19 20.70 -5.27 4.51
N ASP A 20 20.38 -5.65 5.76
CA ASP A 20 18.99 -5.84 6.20
C ASP A 20 18.21 -4.53 6.22
N GLN A 21 18.81 -3.42 6.62
CA GLN A 21 18.08 -2.16 6.76
C GLN A 21 17.95 -1.40 5.44
N PHE A 22 18.96 -1.44 4.56
CA PHE A 22 19.02 -0.54 3.40
C PHE A 22 18.98 -1.28 2.06
N ILE A 23 19.84 -2.27 1.85
CA ILE A 23 19.98 -2.89 0.52
C ILE A 23 18.78 -3.75 0.17
N ARG A 24 18.28 -4.54 1.13
CA ARG A 24 17.25 -5.54 0.88
C ARG A 24 15.90 -4.94 0.45
N TYR A 25 15.59 -3.74 0.93
CA TYR A 25 14.31 -3.06 0.72
C TYR A 25 14.39 -1.87 -0.23
N ALA A 26 15.58 -1.61 -0.79
CA ALA A 26 15.76 -0.52 -1.73
C ALA A 26 14.95 -0.75 -3.02
N PRO A 27 14.36 0.31 -3.60
CA PRO A 27 13.71 0.20 -4.90
C PRO A 27 14.70 -0.19 -5.99
N VAL A 28 14.24 -1.03 -6.91
CA VAL A 28 15.02 -1.50 -8.05
C VAL A 28 14.80 -0.56 -9.23
N THR A 29 15.88 -0.23 -9.95
CA THR A 29 15.78 0.48 -11.23
C THR A 29 15.66 -0.52 -12.36
N VAL A 30 14.62 -0.38 -13.18
CA VAL A 30 14.51 -1.14 -14.41
C VAL A 30 15.41 -0.52 -15.47
N THR A 31 16.45 -1.26 -15.88
CA THR A 31 17.45 -0.81 -16.87
C THR A 31 17.41 -1.61 -18.18
N SER A 32 16.60 -2.68 -18.23
CA SER A 32 16.42 -3.50 -19.43
C SER A 32 15.78 -2.68 -20.56
N ALA A 33 16.52 -2.52 -21.66
CA ALA A 33 16.05 -1.80 -22.85
C ALA A 33 14.83 -2.47 -23.53
N GLU A 34 14.67 -3.79 -23.36
CA GLU A 34 13.53 -4.54 -23.91
C GLU A 34 12.31 -4.49 -22.98
N ASP A 35 12.50 -4.66 -21.67
CA ASP A 35 11.38 -4.77 -20.73
C ASP A 35 10.79 -3.41 -20.34
N LEU A 36 11.61 -2.35 -20.26
CA LEU A 36 11.16 -1.01 -19.90
C LEU A 36 9.99 -0.50 -20.77
N PRO A 37 10.06 -0.51 -22.12
CA PRO A 37 8.93 -0.07 -22.94
C PRO A 37 7.71 -0.99 -22.80
N ARG A 38 7.90 -2.28 -22.49
CA ARG A 38 6.78 -3.22 -22.28
C ARG A 38 6.07 -2.95 -20.95
N ILE A 39 6.81 -2.71 -19.88
CA ILE A 39 6.25 -2.30 -18.58
C ILE A 39 5.51 -0.98 -18.75
N GLN A 40 6.12 0.01 -19.41
CA GLN A 40 5.45 1.30 -19.65
C GLN A 40 4.16 1.13 -20.46
N LYS A 41 4.16 0.26 -21.48
CA LYS A 41 2.95 -0.04 -22.25
C LYS A 41 1.85 -0.63 -21.37
N LEU A 42 2.17 -1.59 -20.50
CA LEU A 42 1.20 -2.15 -19.55
C LEU A 42 0.62 -1.08 -18.63
N LEU A 43 1.47 -0.22 -18.06
CA LEU A 43 1.05 0.87 -17.18
C LEU A 43 0.20 1.94 -17.89
N ASN A 44 0.42 2.14 -19.19
CA ASN A 44 -0.39 3.08 -19.98
C ASN A 44 -1.75 2.51 -20.38
N GLN A 45 -1.88 1.17 -20.42
CA GLN A 45 -3.11 0.50 -20.83
C GLN A 45 -4.02 0.11 -19.66
N VAL A 46 -3.47 0.02 -18.45
CA VAL A 46 -4.22 -0.40 -17.28
C VAL A 46 -5.18 0.69 -16.80
N ASP A 47 -6.39 0.29 -16.42
CA ASP A 47 -7.33 1.15 -15.70
C ASP A 47 -6.84 1.34 -14.26
N TYR A 48 -6.97 2.56 -13.75
CA TYR A 48 -6.56 2.91 -12.40
C TYR A 48 -7.55 3.88 -11.76
N LEU A 49 -7.55 3.86 -10.43
CA LEU A 49 -8.29 4.77 -9.56
C LEU A 49 -7.35 5.87 -9.09
N THR A 50 -7.83 7.10 -9.01
CA THR A 50 -7.03 8.22 -8.52
C THR A 50 -7.92 9.25 -7.81
N PRO A 51 -7.44 9.90 -6.73
CA PRO A 51 -8.13 11.04 -6.12
C PRO A 51 -8.15 12.29 -7.03
N GLY A 52 -7.31 12.33 -8.07
CA GLY A 52 -7.22 13.44 -9.01
C GLY A 52 -5.87 13.46 -9.75
N ALA A 53 -5.86 14.04 -10.95
CA ALA A 53 -4.63 14.16 -11.75
C ALA A 53 -3.69 15.21 -11.14
N GLN A 54 -2.38 14.93 -11.20
CA GLN A 54 -1.31 15.81 -10.70
C GLN A 54 -0.07 15.73 -11.61
N ASP A 55 0.91 16.60 -11.40
CA ASP A 55 2.13 16.69 -12.22
C ASP A 55 3.04 15.46 -12.10
N LYS A 56 3.12 14.88 -10.89
CA LYS A 56 3.85 13.65 -10.61
C LYS A 56 2.87 12.53 -10.35
N SER A 57 3.21 11.32 -10.80
CA SER A 57 2.37 10.14 -10.59
C SER A 57 3.18 8.92 -10.14
N MET A 58 2.53 8.05 -9.37
CA MET A 58 2.99 6.70 -9.10
C MET A 58 1.85 5.71 -9.29
N TYR A 59 2.19 4.48 -9.64
CA TYR A 59 1.27 3.36 -9.62
C TYR A 59 1.39 2.60 -8.30
N LEU A 60 0.25 2.28 -7.72
CA LEU A 60 0.12 1.38 -6.58
C LEU A 60 -0.72 0.20 -7.01
N ILE A 61 -0.12 -0.98 -7.09
CA ILE A 61 -0.81 -2.21 -7.43
C ILE A 61 -1.13 -2.97 -6.13
N THR A 62 -2.40 -3.31 -5.95
CA THR A 62 -2.94 -3.87 -4.70
C THR A 62 -4.08 -4.87 -4.97
N TYR A 63 -4.48 -5.60 -3.93
CA TYR A 63 -5.64 -6.47 -3.91
C TYR A 63 -6.31 -6.40 -2.54
N ARG A 64 -7.58 -6.81 -2.48
CA ARG A 64 -8.47 -6.57 -1.33
C ARG A 64 -7.92 -7.08 0.01
N SER A 65 -7.53 -8.34 0.07
CA SER A 65 -7.08 -9.01 1.31
C SER A 65 -5.63 -8.71 1.71
N CYS A 66 -4.98 -7.73 1.06
CA CYS A 66 -3.59 -7.38 1.32
C CYS A 66 -3.47 -6.46 2.55
N LYS A 67 -3.17 -7.03 3.74
CA LYS A 67 -3.01 -6.24 4.97
C LYS A 67 -1.95 -5.14 4.84
N THR A 68 -0.77 -5.45 4.28
CA THR A 68 0.28 -4.42 4.15
C THR A 68 -0.09 -3.33 3.16
N CYS A 69 -0.89 -3.65 2.14
CA CYS A 69 -1.38 -2.65 1.20
C CYS A 69 -2.32 -1.69 1.92
N ASN A 70 -3.24 -2.24 2.73
CA ASN A 70 -4.13 -1.46 3.58
C ASN A 70 -3.33 -0.53 4.51
N ASP A 71 -2.33 -1.07 5.22
CA ASP A 71 -1.47 -0.28 6.13
C ASP A 71 -0.70 0.82 5.37
N TYR A 72 -0.18 0.52 4.17
CA TYR A 72 0.52 1.50 3.33
C TYR A 72 -0.43 2.60 2.86
N GLU A 73 -1.61 2.22 2.38
CA GLU A 73 -2.58 3.18 1.87
C GLU A 73 -3.02 4.17 2.95
N ASP A 74 -3.32 3.65 4.15
CA ASP A 74 -3.78 4.47 5.28
C ASP A 74 -2.67 5.43 5.78
N LYS A 75 -1.41 4.98 5.79
CA LYS A 75 -0.28 5.77 6.33
C LYS A 75 0.40 6.67 5.30
N GLU A 76 0.42 6.30 4.02
CA GLU A 76 1.28 6.92 3.00
C GLU A 76 0.51 7.68 1.93
N LEU A 77 -0.69 7.25 1.51
CA LEU A 77 -1.44 7.99 0.49
C LEU A 77 -1.72 9.45 0.88
N PRO A 78 -2.10 9.79 2.13
CA PRO A 78 -2.30 11.18 2.51
C PRO A 78 -1.06 12.05 2.32
N LYS A 79 0.14 11.50 2.59
CA LYS A 79 1.43 12.21 2.41
C LYS A 79 1.71 12.51 0.94
N PHE A 80 1.32 11.62 0.04
CA PHE A 80 1.49 11.83 -1.39
C PHE A 80 0.47 12.79 -1.97
N GLN A 81 -0.78 12.72 -1.52
CA GLN A 81 -1.82 13.68 -1.91
C GLN A 81 -1.43 15.11 -1.53
N ALA A 82 -0.94 15.28 -0.31
CA ALA A 82 -0.38 16.52 0.20
C ALA A 82 0.76 17.11 -0.63
N ALA A 83 1.59 16.23 -1.18
CA ALA A 83 2.73 16.59 -2.01
C ALA A 83 2.34 16.82 -3.49
N ASN A 84 1.03 16.89 -3.80
CA ASN A 84 0.49 16.96 -5.16
C ASN A 84 1.01 15.82 -6.04
N ILE A 85 0.92 14.60 -5.54
CA ILE A 85 1.34 13.39 -6.25
C ILE A 85 0.12 12.53 -6.53
N GLU A 86 -0.11 12.27 -7.81
CA GLU A 86 -1.17 11.39 -8.30
C GLU A 86 -0.84 9.95 -7.91
N THR A 87 -1.75 9.33 -7.16
CA THR A 87 -1.66 7.94 -6.76
C THR A 87 -2.61 7.11 -7.62
N ARG A 88 -2.04 6.41 -8.60
CA ARG A 88 -2.76 5.57 -9.56
C ARG A 88 -2.91 4.17 -8.99
N ILE A 89 -4.02 3.93 -8.31
CA ILE A 89 -4.31 2.66 -7.64
C ILE A 89 -4.89 1.68 -8.66
N VAL A 90 -4.18 0.58 -8.88
CA VAL A 90 -4.61 -0.55 -9.71
C VAL A 90 -4.97 -1.70 -8.78
N VAL A 91 -6.25 -2.04 -8.74
CA VAL A 91 -6.75 -3.14 -7.90
C VAL A 91 -7.07 -4.35 -8.76
N PHE A 92 -6.68 -5.55 -8.33
CA PHE A 92 -7.02 -6.78 -9.03
C PHE A 92 -7.55 -7.86 -8.07
N ALA A 93 -8.37 -8.76 -8.59
CA ALA A 93 -8.86 -9.91 -7.84
C ALA A 93 -7.84 -11.04 -7.90
N LEU A 94 -7.47 -11.63 -6.77
CA LEU A 94 -6.56 -12.77 -6.77
C LEU A 94 -7.15 -13.93 -7.61
N PRO A 95 -6.33 -14.57 -8.47
CA PRO A 95 -6.75 -15.77 -9.17
C PRO A 95 -6.86 -16.94 -8.19
N ASP A 96 -7.70 -17.91 -8.54
CA ASP A 96 -7.80 -19.16 -7.79
C ASP A 96 -6.49 -19.93 -7.91
N GLN A 97 -6.08 -20.58 -6.83
CA GLN A 97 -4.79 -21.27 -6.77
C GLN A 97 -4.99 -22.69 -6.24
N ALA A 98 -4.67 -23.69 -7.06
CA ALA A 98 -4.79 -25.12 -6.72
C ALA A 98 -6.19 -25.49 -6.18
N GLY A 99 -7.25 -24.90 -6.74
CA GLY A 99 -8.64 -25.13 -6.33
C GLY A 99 -9.10 -24.30 -5.12
N ALA A 100 -8.21 -23.53 -4.48
CA ALA A 100 -8.61 -22.58 -3.45
C ALA A 100 -9.12 -21.28 -4.08
N ILE A 101 -10.37 -20.92 -3.78
CA ILE A 101 -10.97 -19.65 -4.16
C ILE A 101 -10.32 -18.54 -3.32
N ARG A 102 -9.68 -17.58 -3.98
CA ARG A 102 -8.93 -16.49 -3.30
C ARG A 102 -9.57 -15.11 -3.43
N SER A 103 -10.64 -15.01 -4.22
CA SER A 103 -11.47 -13.80 -4.33
C SER A 103 -12.94 -14.18 -4.23
N THR A 104 -13.74 -13.34 -3.59
CA THR A 104 -15.19 -13.58 -3.47
C THR A 104 -15.93 -13.07 -4.72
N PRO A 105 -17.16 -13.56 -5.01
CA PRO A 105 -17.98 -12.99 -6.07
C PRO A 105 -18.26 -11.49 -5.87
N ALA A 106 -18.46 -11.07 -4.62
CA ALA A 106 -18.65 -9.66 -4.27
C ALA A 106 -17.40 -8.83 -4.58
N GLU A 107 -16.21 -9.34 -4.25
CA GLU A 107 -14.93 -8.69 -4.58
C GLU A 107 -14.76 -8.56 -6.10
N ARG A 108 -14.97 -9.63 -6.87
CA ARG A 108 -14.86 -9.59 -8.34
C ARG A 108 -15.83 -8.61 -8.96
N SER A 109 -17.07 -8.57 -8.49
CA SER A 109 -18.11 -7.64 -8.96
C SER A 109 -17.74 -6.19 -8.65
N THR A 110 -17.17 -5.95 -7.48
CA THR A 110 -16.70 -4.62 -7.05
C THR A 110 -15.51 -4.15 -7.88
N ILE A 111 -14.52 -5.03 -8.11
CA ILE A 111 -13.34 -4.71 -8.92
C ILE A 111 -13.74 -4.44 -10.37
N ALA A 112 -14.66 -5.23 -10.94
CA ALA A 112 -15.19 -4.95 -12.27
C ALA A 112 -15.86 -3.56 -12.33
N GLU A 113 -16.67 -3.20 -11.35
CA GLU A 113 -17.29 -1.88 -11.25
C GLU A 113 -16.25 -0.75 -11.15
N LEU A 114 -15.21 -0.94 -10.34
CA LEU A 114 -14.13 0.03 -10.15
C LEU A 114 -13.34 0.28 -11.43
N TRP A 115 -13.03 -0.77 -12.19
CA TRP A 115 -12.33 -0.63 -13.47
C TRP A 115 -13.19 0.08 -14.52
N LEU A 116 -14.50 -0.20 -14.55
CA LEU A 116 -15.42 0.38 -15.53
C LEU A 116 -15.75 1.85 -15.23
N THR A 117 -15.96 2.20 -13.97
CA THR A 117 -16.43 3.54 -13.57
C THR A 117 -15.31 4.46 -13.13
N ARG A 118 -14.19 3.89 -12.67
CA ARG A 118 -13.08 4.60 -12.03
C ARG A 118 -13.53 5.52 -10.88
N ASN A 119 -14.62 5.16 -10.19
CA ASN A 119 -15.22 5.99 -9.16
C ASN A 119 -14.40 5.96 -7.86
N TRP A 120 -13.73 7.07 -7.56
CA TRP A 120 -12.90 7.22 -6.36
C TRP A 120 -13.67 7.11 -5.05
N ASN A 121 -14.87 7.69 -4.96
CA ASN A 121 -15.65 7.62 -3.72
C ASN A 121 -16.14 6.20 -3.44
N PHE A 122 -16.48 5.46 -4.51
CA PHE A 122 -16.80 4.04 -4.41
C PHE A 122 -15.60 3.21 -3.94
N TYR A 123 -14.41 3.49 -4.46
CA TYR A 123 -13.17 2.87 -3.96
C TYR A 123 -12.95 3.12 -2.47
N LYS A 124 -13.08 4.37 -2.02
CA LYS A 124 -12.93 4.72 -0.59
C LYS A 124 -13.92 3.96 0.29
N ALA A 125 -15.20 3.92 -0.09
CA ALA A 125 -16.22 3.21 0.66
C ALA A 125 -15.92 1.71 0.76
N TRP A 126 -15.55 1.09 -0.36
CA TRP A 126 -15.13 -0.30 -0.38
C TRP A 126 -13.88 -0.54 0.47
N ARG A 127 -12.86 0.32 0.35
CA ARG A 127 -11.62 0.19 1.11
C ARG A 127 -11.87 0.27 2.62
N MET A 128 -12.74 1.18 3.09
CA MET A 128 -13.07 1.37 4.51
C MET A 128 -13.93 0.24 5.10
N SER A 129 -14.55 -0.59 4.26
CA SER A 129 -15.31 -1.75 4.70
C SER A 129 -14.41 -2.95 5.03
N THR A 130 -14.93 -3.93 5.78
CA THR A 130 -14.39 -5.30 5.88
C THR A 130 -15.09 -6.25 4.91
N ASP A 131 -14.53 -7.44 4.69
CA ASP A 131 -15.15 -8.45 3.82
C ASP A 131 -16.51 -8.92 4.35
N GLU A 132 -16.74 -8.86 5.66
CA GLU A 132 -18.05 -9.17 6.27
C GLU A 132 -19.08 -8.06 6.04
N THR A 133 -18.65 -6.81 6.02
CA THR A 133 -19.54 -5.64 5.88
C THR A 133 -19.81 -5.25 4.42
N TRP A 134 -19.01 -5.75 3.48
CA TRP A 134 -19.15 -5.43 2.06
C TRP A 134 -19.83 -6.54 1.28
N THR A 135 -21.10 -6.31 0.93
CA THR A 135 -21.93 -7.29 0.21
C THR A 135 -21.96 -7.07 -1.31
N ALA A 136 -21.40 -5.95 -1.81
CA ALA A 136 -21.56 -5.52 -3.20
C ALA A 136 -23.04 -5.40 -3.64
N GLU A 137 -23.93 -5.05 -2.71
CA GLU A 137 -25.37 -4.92 -2.98
C GLU A 137 -25.65 -3.90 -4.09
N GLY A 138 -26.52 -4.27 -5.03
CA GLY A 138 -26.88 -3.46 -6.19
C GLY A 138 -25.88 -3.47 -7.34
N LEU A 139 -24.71 -4.11 -7.20
CA LEU A 139 -23.78 -4.28 -8.31
C LEU A 139 -24.19 -5.46 -9.20
N PRO A 140 -24.05 -5.34 -10.53
CA PRO A 140 -24.16 -6.50 -11.41
C PRO A 140 -23.04 -7.51 -11.12
N VAL A 141 -23.43 -8.75 -10.91
CA VAL A 141 -22.53 -9.88 -10.62
C VAL A 141 -21.54 -10.04 -11.77
N ALA A 142 -20.24 -10.00 -11.47
CA ALA A 142 -19.21 -10.10 -12.51
C ALA A 142 -19.23 -11.46 -13.22
N ASP A 143 -19.44 -12.53 -12.46
CA ASP A 143 -19.36 -13.92 -12.95
C ASP A 143 -20.52 -14.27 -13.91
N ASP A 144 -21.64 -13.55 -13.83
CA ASP A 144 -22.80 -13.73 -14.71
C ASP A 144 -22.71 -12.88 -15.99
N SER A 145 -21.66 -12.07 -16.13
CA SER A 145 -21.47 -11.15 -17.25
C SER A 145 -20.11 -11.37 -17.92
N LEU A 146 -20.13 -11.77 -19.20
CA LEU A 146 -18.92 -11.97 -20.00
C LEU A 146 -18.01 -10.73 -19.98
N ALA A 147 -18.60 -9.53 -20.08
CA ALA A 147 -17.86 -8.29 -20.08
C ALA A 147 -17.16 -8.03 -18.73
N ARG A 148 -17.85 -8.24 -17.61
CA ARG A 148 -17.29 -8.00 -16.27
C ARG A 148 -16.28 -9.07 -15.86
N THR A 149 -16.54 -10.33 -16.23
CA THR A 149 -15.57 -11.42 -16.11
C THR A 149 -14.29 -11.11 -16.90
N ALA A 150 -14.42 -10.57 -18.12
CA ALA A 150 -13.26 -10.16 -18.92
C ALA A 150 -12.46 -9.02 -18.26
N VAL A 151 -13.13 -8.06 -17.62
CA VAL A 151 -12.45 -6.98 -16.86
C VAL A 151 -11.65 -7.57 -15.68
N VAL A 152 -12.24 -8.47 -14.90
CA VAL A 152 -11.54 -9.16 -13.80
C VAL A 152 -10.35 -9.96 -14.33
N GLY A 153 -10.55 -10.64 -15.47
CA GLY A 153 -9.49 -11.36 -16.18
C GLY A 153 -8.37 -10.44 -16.66
N ALA A 154 -8.70 -9.25 -17.16
CA ALA A 154 -7.73 -8.25 -17.60
C ALA A 154 -6.86 -7.75 -16.43
N GLY A 155 -7.46 -7.53 -15.24
CA GLY A 155 -6.70 -7.18 -14.03
C GLY A 155 -5.71 -8.25 -13.60
N ARG A 156 -6.13 -9.51 -13.62
CA ARG A 156 -5.24 -10.67 -13.34
C ARG A 156 -4.12 -10.76 -14.39
N GLY A 157 -4.48 -10.69 -15.67
CA GLY A 157 -3.53 -10.78 -16.77
C GLY A 157 -2.51 -9.64 -16.79
N PHE A 158 -2.93 -8.40 -16.47
CA PHE A 158 -2.03 -7.27 -16.27
C PHE A 158 -1.00 -7.57 -15.17
N ASN A 159 -1.49 -8.03 -14.02
CA ASN A 159 -0.64 -8.32 -12.87
C ASN A 159 0.36 -9.45 -13.17
N ASP A 160 -0.07 -10.50 -13.85
CA ASP A 160 0.79 -11.63 -14.22
C ASP A 160 1.89 -11.21 -15.21
N GLN A 161 1.53 -10.47 -16.27
CA GLN A 161 2.48 -9.97 -17.25
C GLN A 161 3.49 -8.99 -16.63
N LEU A 162 3.01 -8.08 -15.76
CA LEU A 162 3.86 -7.16 -15.04
C LEU A 162 4.86 -7.93 -14.16
N ASN A 163 4.39 -8.91 -13.39
CA ASN A 163 5.25 -9.71 -12.51
C ASN A 163 6.29 -10.51 -13.28
N GLU A 164 5.95 -11.02 -14.45
CA GLU A 164 6.92 -11.70 -15.31
C GLU A 164 8.06 -10.76 -15.74
N LEU A 165 7.72 -9.56 -16.22
CA LEU A 165 8.67 -8.52 -16.62
C LEU A 165 9.55 -8.09 -15.45
N LEU A 166 8.94 -7.84 -14.29
CA LEU A 166 9.63 -7.42 -13.08
C LEU A 166 10.62 -8.48 -12.57
N ARG A 167 10.23 -9.75 -12.59
CA ARG A 167 11.10 -10.87 -12.20
C ARG A 167 12.32 -11.00 -13.11
N ARG A 168 12.18 -10.77 -14.43
CA ARG A 168 13.34 -10.72 -15.35
C ARG A 168 14.33 -9.62 -14.97
N ASN A 169 13.82 -8.52 -14.42
CA ASN A 169 14.58 -7.38 -13.90
C ASN A 169 15.00 -7.54 -12.42
N LYS A 170 14.96 -8.77 -11.87
CA LYS A 170 15.38 -9.10 -10.50
C LYS A 170 14.61 -8.35 -9.41
N VAL A 171 13.43 -7.83 -9.74
CA VAL A 171 12.51 -7.26 -8.75
C VAL A 171 11.86 -8.40 -7.98
N THR A 172 11.87 -8.31 -6.65
CA THR A 172 11.06 -9.19 -5.80
C THR A 172 9.65 -8.64 -5.75
N THR A 173 8.71 -9.32 -6.40
CA THR A 173 7.30 -8.92 -6.35
C THR A 173 6.72 -9.22 -4.98
N SER A 174 6.23 -8.18 -4.32
CA SER A 174 5.37 -8.28 -3.14
C SER A 174 4.43 -7.09 -3.13
N TYR A 175 3.29 -7.19 -2.44
CA TYR A 175 2.28 -6.14 -2.41
C TYR A 175 2.30 -5.35 -1.08
N PRO A 176 2.12 -4.03 -1.10
CA PRO A 176 1.83 -3.20 -2.26
C PRO A 176 3.03 -3.09 -3.20
N LEU A 177 2.78 -3.20 -4.50
CA LEU A 177 3.80 -3.04 -5.53
C LEU A 177 3.71 -1.61 -6.06
N LEU A 178 4.80 -0.87 -5.96
CA LEU A 178 4.85 0.55 -6.33
C LEU A 178 5.77 0.76 -7.52
N ILE A 179 5.34 1.60 -8.46
CA ILE A 179 6.11 1.95 -9.65
C ILE A 179 6.03 3.46 -9.91
N TRP A 180 7.17 4.12 -10.06
CA TRP A 180 7.25 5.56 -10.31
C TRP A 180 8.45 5.92 -11.19
N ARG A 181 8.49 7.17 -11.65
CA ARG A 181 9.67 7.78 -12.28
C ARG A 181 10.41 8.61 -11.25
N ASP A 182 11.71 8.40 -11.10
CA ASP A 182 12.54 9.24 -10.25
C ASP A 182 12.88 10.59 -10.92
N LYS A 183 13.67 11.41 -10.23
CA LYS A 183 14.15 12.70 -10.74
C LYS A 183 14.98 12.63 -12.02
N ASN A 184 15.53 11.45 -12.36
CA ASN A 184 16.31 11.20 -13.56
C ASN A 184 15.46 10.54 -14.66
N ASP A 185 14.14 10.50 -14.50
CA ASP A 185 13.19 9.79 -15.35
C ASP A 185 13.46 8.28 -15.45
N GLN A 186 14.09 7.68 -14.43
CA GLN A 186 14.29 6.24 -14.39
C GLN A 186 13.09 5.55 -13.75
N LEU A 187 12.70 4.39 -14.29
CA LEU A 187 11.59 3.60 -13.75
C LEU A 187 12.05 2.84 -12.50
N ARG A 188 11.46 3.20 -11.36
CA ARG A 188 11.73 2.64 -10.04
C ARG A 188 10.59 1.71 -9.65
N VAL A 189 10.94 0.58 -9.03
CA VAL A 189 9.96 -0.43 -8.59
C VAL A 189 10.27 -0.88 -7.17
N CYS A 190 9.24 -0.90 -6.32
CA CYS A 190 9.34 -1.41 -4.96
C CYS A 190 8.26 -2.47 -4.70
N GLY A 191 8.69 -3.67 -4.31
CA GLY A 191 7.85 -4.60 -3.56
C GLY A 191 7.79 -4.14 -2.11
N CYS A 192 6.88 -3.22 -1.81
CA CYS A 192 6.87 -2.42 -0.58
C CYS A 192 6.09 -3.10 0.57
N ALA A 193 6.20 -4.43 0.67
CA ALA A 193 5.55 -5.23 1.72
C ALA A 193 6.20 -5.06 3.12
N ASN A 194 7.26 -4.26 3.24
CA ASN A 194 7.91 -3.95 4.51
C ASN A 194 7.92 -2.43 4.71
N GLU A 195 7.51 -1.97 5.90
CA GLU A 195 7.47 -0.54 6.27
C GLU A 195 8.84 0.15 6.17
N LYS A 196 9.93 -0.60 6.35
CA LYS A 196 11.30 -0.10 6.10
C LYS A 196 11.49 0.41 4.67
N ALA A 197 10.75 -0.10 3.69
CA ALA A 197 10.87 0.32 2.29
C ALA A 197 10.19 1.67 2.00
N TRP A 198 9.22 2.08 2.81
CA TRP A 198 8.31 3.18 2.45
C TRP A 198 8.99 4.55 2.42
N HIS A 199 10.03 4.74 3.24
CA HIS A 199 10.79 5.98 3.24
C HIS A 199 11.48 6.27 1.91
N PHE A 200 11.98 5.24 1.20
CA PHE A 200 12.60 5.42 -0.11
C PHE A 200 11.63 6.04 -1.11
N VAL A 201 10.38 5.57 -1.11
CA VAL A 201 9.33 6.08 -1.99
C VAL A 201 9.02 7.53 -1.64
N ARG A 202 8.82 7.85 -0.35
CA ARG A 202 8.58 9.22 0.11
C ARG A 202 9.68 10.17 -0.30
N GLU A 203 10.93 9.78 -0.07
CA GLU A 203 12.11 10.61 -0.36
C GLU A 203 12.27 10.86 -1.86
N GLU A 204 12.15 9.83 -2.70
CA GLU A 204 12.28 9.97 -4.16
C GLU A 204 11.12 10.76 -4.78
N MET A 205 9.90 10.57 -4.26
CA MET A 205 8.71 11.27 -4.74
C MET A 205 8.63 12.71 -4.21
N GLY A 206 9.35 13.02 -3.12
CA GLY A 206 9.36 14.35 -2.51
C GLY A 206 8.21 14.59 -1.53
N ALA A 207 7.61 13.53 -1.00
CA ALA A 207 6.54 13.60 0.00
C ALA A 207 7.14 13.66 1.43
N LYS A 208 7.60 14.86 1.84
CA LYS A 208 8.13 15.10 3.20
C LYS A 208 7.03 15.65 4.11
N GLU A 209 6.73 14.89 5.17
CA GLU A 209 5.76 15.10 6.27
C GLU A 209 4.29 15.39 5.88
N ALA A 210 3.36 14.86 6.69
CA ALA A 210 1.93 14.82 6.42
C ALA A 210 1.23 16.15 6.75
N PRO A 211 0.23 16.58 5.97
CA PRO A 211 -0.85 17.41 6.49
C PRO A 211 -1.84 16.54 7.25
N THR A 212 -2.55 17.19 8.17
CA THR A 212 -3.56 16.70 9.11
C THR A 212 -4.86 16.17 8.49
N GLU A 213 -4.85 15.82 7.20
CA GLU A 213 -6.04 15.34 6.49
C GLU A 213 -5.91 13.87 6.09
N ILE A 214 -6.93 13.08 6.44
CA ILE A 214 -7.08 11.69 6.04
C ILE A 214 -8.27 11.63 5.07
N PHE A 215 -8.03 11.22 3.81
CA PHE A 215 -9.06 11.07 2.77
C PHE A 215 -9.97 12.30 2.55
N GLY A 216 -9.46 13.52 2.79
CA GLY A 216 -10.21 14.78 2.66
C GLY A 216 -11.11 15.11 3.85
N VAL A 217 -10.82 14.56 5.02
CA VAL A 217 -11.46 14.90 6.29
C VAL A 217 -10.41 15.54 7.20
N GLU A 218 -10.62 16.80 7.61
CA GLU A 218 -9.83 17.43 8.67
C GLU A 218 -10.06 16.69 9.98
N VAL A 219 -8.99 16.10 10.53
CA VAL A 219 -9.02 15.50 11.87
C VAL A 219 -8.57 16.57 12.86
N PRO A 220 -9.44 17.02 13.79
CA PRO A 220 -9.06 18.06 14.74
C PRO A 220 -7.94 17.55 15.67
N ASN A 221 -7.00 18.46 15.98
CA ASN A 221 -5.72 18.18 16.66
C ASN A 221 -5.86 17.50 18.03
N ASP A 222 -7.02 17.57 18.66
CA ASP A 222 -7.31 16.97 19.96
C ASP A 222 -7.44 15.44 19.90
N LEU A 223 -7.70 14.87 18.72
CA LEU A 223 -7.75 13.42 18.52
C LEU A 223 -6.36 12.81 18.27
N LEU A 224 -5.44 13.54 17.61
CA LEU A 224 -4.07 13.08 17.35
C LEU A 224 -3.25 12.91 18.64
N ALA A 225 -3.51 13.74 19.65
CA ALA A 225 -2.87 13.62 20.96
C ALA A 225 -3.26 12.35 21.73
N LYS A 226 -4.42 11.75 21.43
CA LYS A 226 -4.92 10.54 22.13
C LYS A 226 -4.43 9.23 21.54
N PHE A 227 -4.00 9.20 20.27
CA PHE A 227 -3.47 7.97 19.65
C PHE A 227 -1.97 7.73 19.92
N GLY A 228 -1.27 8.73 20.46
CA GLY A 228 0.19 8.69 20.69
C GLY A 228 0.64 8.32 22.11
N SER A 229 -0.27 8.02 23.04
CA SER A 229 0.09 7.78 24.44
C SER A 229 -0.96 6.93 25.15
N GLU A 230 -1.00 5.62 24.90
CA GLU A 230 -1.53 4.67 25.88
C GLU A 230 -1.08 3.25 25.56
N GLY A 231 0.14 2.95 26.03
CA GLY A 231 0.74 1.62 26.04
C GLY A 231 1.62 1.44 27.27
N ALA A 232 1.11 1.79 28.45
CA ALA A 232 1.65 1.37 29.74
C ALA A 232 0.60 1.55 30.85
N THR A 233 -0.12 0.49 31.19
CA THR A 233 -0.80 0.40 32.50
C THR A 233 0.23 -0.06 33.55
N PRO A 234 0.09 0.33 34.82
CA PRO A 234 -0.71 -0.52 35.70
C PRO A 234 -1.67 0.25 36.64
N ALA A 235 -2.66 -0.51 37.12
CA ALA A 235 -3.86 -0.11 37.86
C ALA A 235 -3.65 0.79 39.11
N PRO A 236 -4.64 1.62 39.48
CA PRO A 236 -4.72 2.17 40.83
C PRO A 236 -5.45 1.21 41.77
N ALA A 237 -4.83 0.94 42.91
CA ALA A 237 -5.48 0.30 44.06
C ALA A 237 -6.55 1.24 44.64
N GLU A 238 -7.76 0.69 44.85
CA GLU A 238 -8.80 1.32 45.64
C GLU A 238 -8.41 1.42 47.12
N GLY A 239 -8.74 2.55 47.73
CA GLY A 239 -8.79 2.74 49.17
C GLY A 239 -9.35 4.11 49.52
N PRO A 240 -10.57 4.23 50.08
CA PRO A 240 -11.18 5.50 50.43
C PRO A 240 -10.79 5.93 51.86
N PRO A 241 -10.82 7.25 52.14
CA PRO A 241 -11.51 7.64 53.36
C PRO A 241 -12.42 8.87 53.19
N THR A 242 -13.70 8.63 53.43
CA THR A 242 -14.55 9.31 54.40
C THR A 242 -14.21 10.78 54.71
N LYS A 243 -15.12 11.70 54.32
CA LYS A 243 -15.36 12.92 55.08
C LYS A 243 -16.83 12.98 55.49
N ALA A 244 -17.02 13.03 56.80
CA ALA A 244 -18.24 13.48 57.47
C ALA A 244 -17.87 14.78 58.24
N PRO A 245 -18.83 15.49 58.87
CA PRO A 245 -19.26 16.83 58.50
C PRO A 245 -18.89 17.88 59.57
N GLU A 246 -19.17 19.17 59.32
CA GLU A 246 -19.45 20.21 60.34
C GLU A 246 -19.82 21.52 59.61
N THR A 247 -21.10 21.91 59.56
CA THR A 247 -21.77 22.93 60.42
C THR A 247 -21.04 24.25 60.57
N LYS A 248 -21.61 25.34 60.03
CA LYS A 248 -22.47 26.26 60.80
C LYS A 248 -23.32 27.11 59.87
#